data_AF-A0A2J6T809-F1
#
_entry.id   AF-A0A2J6T809-F1
#
_cell.length_a   1.000
_cell.length_b   1.000
_cell.length_c   1.000
_cell.angle_alpha   90.00
_cell.angle_beta   90.00
_cell.angle_gamma   90.00
#
_symmetry.space_group_name_H-M   'P 1'
#
loop_
_entity.id
_entity.type
_entity.pdbx_description
1 polymer ?
#
loop_
_entity_poly.entity_id
_entity_poly.type
_entity_poly.pdbx_seq_one_letter_code
_entity_poly.pdbx_strand_id
1 'polypeptide(L)'
;MHPIHYFSPLITLLLRQTSACMHYSATFPYATHLPFEATLTDNSVVTCWISMTYDQHDKQQTAFSNHRRARTKPLRQKQQEQQKQISLTSELVRNNRTKDGKTGNLKKDLKRSAGQERGEEGEEQVKGIWLPWEFKCLEGYQAHAGIGLRAVWYSAHGQEFEFAPKCEEDVLGERWLYGVV
;
A
#
# COMPACT_ATOMS: atom_id res chain seq x y z
N MET A 1 -63.87 -13.10 -50.23
CA MET A 1 -63.56 -12.03 -49.26
C MET A 1 -63.27 -12.67 -47.92
N HIS A 2 -62.17 -12.23 -47.28
CA HIS A 2 -61.61 -12.46 -45.93
C HIS A 2 -60.12 -12.86 -46.04
N PRO A 3 -59.17 -11.91 -45.87
CA PRO A 3 -57.76 -12.24 -45.69
C PRO A 3 -57.48 -12.43 -44.19
N ILE A 4 -56.84 -13.53 -43.80
CA ILE A 4 -56.38 -13.71 -42.42
C ILE A 4 -54.88 -13.46 -42.36
N HIS A 5 -54.61 -12.39 -41.62
CA HIS A 5 -53.38 -11.80 -41.12
C HIS A 5 -52.18 -12.73 -40.86
N TYR A 6 -51.04 -12.28 -41.40
CA TYR A 6 -49.72 -12.17 -40.76
C TYR A 6 -49.53 -12.87 -39.39
N PHE A 7 -48.73 -13.92 -39.39
CA PHE A 7 -47.86 -14.23 -38.25
C PHE A 7 -46.44 -14.43 -38.79
N SER A 8 -45.70 -13.34 -38.88
CA SER A 8 -44.25 -13.41 -38.74
C SER A 8 -43.99 -13.48 -37.23
N PRO A 9 -43.61 -14.63 -36.65
CA PRO A 9 -42.93 -14.59 -35.38
C PRO A 9 -41.56 -14.02 -35.69
N LEU A 10 -41.50 -12.69 -35.55
CA LEU A 10 -40.32 -11.96 -35.18
C LEU A 10 -39.67 -12.76 -34.04
N ILE A 11 -38.69 -13.59 -34.39
CA ILE A 11 -37.77 -14.18 -33.42
C ILE A 11 -36.99 -12.97 -32.91
N THR A 12 -37.59 -12.29 -31.93
CA THR A 12 -36.89 -11.47 -30.95
C THR A 12 -35.98 -12.43 -30.20
N LEU A 13 -34.88 -12.77 -30.86
CA LEU A 13 -33.69 -13.27 -30.22
C LEU A 13 -33.38 -12.21 -29.17
N LEU A 14 -33.76 -12.53 -27.94
CA LEU A 14 -33.43 -11.80 -26.74
C LEU A 14 -31.93 -11.52 -26.83
N LEU A 15 -31.59 -10.30 -27.23
CA LEU A 15 -30.30 -9.70 -26.92
C LEU A 15 -30.26 -9.67 -25.40
N ARG A 16 -29.85 -10.79 -24.80
CA ARG A 16 -29.24 -10.80 -23.48
C ARG A 16 -28.04 -9.89 -23.67
N GLN A 17 -28.23 -8.62 -23.36
CA GLN A 17 -27.12 -7.77 -22.98
C GLN A 17 -26.46 -8.50 -21.82
N THR A 18 -25.44 -9.30 -22.12
CA THR A 18 -24.48 -9.74 -21.12
C THR A 18 -23.69 -8.49 -20.78
N SER A 19 -24.32 -7.56 -20.05
CA SER A 19 -23.56 -6.57 -19.32
C SER A 19 -22.67 -7.38 -18.40
N ALA A 20 -21.36 -7.36 -18.65
CA ALA A 20 -20.40 -7.92 -17.70
C ALA A 20 -20.71 -7.27 -16.35
N CYS A 21 -21.25 -8.05 -15.43
CA CYS A 21 -21.72 -7.57 -14.13
C CYS A 21 -20.72 -8.08 -13.10
N MET A 22 -19.82 -7.19 -12.70
CA MET A 22 -18.97 -7.42 -11.55
C MET A 22 -19.74 -7.03 -10.29
N HIS A 23 -19.83 -7.94 -9.34
CA HIS A 23 -20.47 -7.74 -8.05
C HIS A 23 -19.43 -7.90 -6.93
N TYR A 24 -19.40 -6.91 -6.04
CA TYR A 24 -18.57 -6.93 -4.85
C TYR A 24 -19.48 -7.00 -3.62
N SER A 25 -19.14 -7.88 -2.68
CA SER A 25 -19.77 -7.95 -1.37
C SER A 25 -18.70 -8.12 -0.31
N ALA A 26 -18.81 -7.36 0.78
CA ALA A 26 -17.88 -7.42 1.88
C ALA A 26 -18.58 -7.22 3.22
N THR A 27 -18.09 -7.90 4.24
CA THR A 27 -18.50 -7.76 5.62
C THR A 27 -17.29 -7.51 6.50
N PHE A 28 -17.35 -6.45 7.28
CA PHE A 28 -16.26 -6.03 8.14
C PHE A 28 -16.70 -5.94 9.60
N PRO A 29 -16.36 -6.95 10.43
CA PRO A 29 -16.82 -6.99 11.82
C PRO A 29 -16.12 -5.93 12.67
N TYR A 30 -16.79 -5.48 13.74
CA TYR A 30 -16.16 -4.60 14.73
C TYR A 30 -15.16 -5.34 15.61
N ALA A 31 -15.42 -6.62 15.87
CA ALA A 31 -14.54 -7.48 16.64
C ALA A 31 -13.30 -7.87 15.83
N THR A 32 -12.11 -7.53 16.33
CA THR A 32 -10.82 -7.69 15.61
C THR A 32 -10.41 -9.15 15.36
N HIS A 33 -10.95 -10.07 16.16
CA HIS A 33 -10.69 -11.51 16.05
C HIS A 33 -11.59 -12.20 15.02
N LEU A 34 -12.65 -11.51 14.55
CA LEU A 34 -13.48 -12.01 13.46
C LEU A 34 -12.88 -11.60 12.12
N PRO A 35 -13.02 -12.43 11.07
CA PRO A 35 -12.43 -12.13 9.78
C PRO A 35 -13.19 -11.01 9.07
N PHE A 36 -12.45 -10.11 8.43
CA PHE A 36 -12.95 -9.40 7.27
C PHE A 36 -13.17 -10.43 6.15
N GLU A 37 -14.38 -10.43 5.58
CA GLU A 37 -14.76 -11.30 4.48
C GLU A 37 -15.20 -10.48 3.28
N ALA A 38 -14.72 -10.83 2.10
CA ALA A 38 -15.18 -10.21 0.86
C ALA A 38 -15.09 -11.17 -0.32
N THR A 39 -15.93 -10.93 -1.31
CA THR A 39 -15.99 -11.68 -2.56
C THR A 39 -16.20 -10.76 -3.75
N LEU A 40 -15.51 -11.05 -4.84
CA LEU A 40 -15.73 -10.48 -6.17
C LEU A 40 -16.30 -11.57 -7.07
N THR A 41 -17.44 -11.27 -7.68
CA THR A 41 -18.14 -12.14 -8.62
C THR A 41 -18.16 -11.47 -9.97
N ASP A 42 -17.63 -12.14 -11.00
CA ASP A 42 -17.70 -11.68 -12.39
C ASP A 42 -18.54 -12.68 -13.19
N ASN A 43 -19.58 -12.18 -13.88
CA ASN A 43 -20.51 -12.99 -14.67
C ASN A 43 -21.07 -14.20 -13.88
N SER A 44 -21.44 -13.98 -12.62
CA SER A 44 -21.95 -15.00 -11.68
C SER A 44 -20.94 -16.04 -11.19
N VAL A 45 -19.65 -15.87 -11.48
CA VAL A 45 -18.56 -16.73 -10.96
C VAL A 45 -17.77 -15.96 -9.92
N VAL A 46 -17.58 -16.54 -8.73
CA VAL A 46 -16.70 -15.94 -7.71
C VAL A 46 -15.25 -16.07 -8.18
N THR A 47 -14.63 -14.95 -8.52
CA THR A 47 -13.26 -14.92 -9.06
C THR A 47 -12.22 -14.63 -8.00
N CYS A 48 -12.57 -13.84 -6.97
CA CYS A 48 -11.67 -13.51 -5.87
C CYS A 48 -12.41 -13.50 -4.54
N TRP A 49 -11.72 -13.88 -3.47
CA TRP A 49 -12.23 -13.88 -2.11
C TRP A 49 -11.14 -13.62 -1.07
N ILE A 50 -11.55 -13.11 0.08
CA ILE A 50 -10.69 -12.92 1.24
C ILE A 50 -11.46 -13.32 2.50
N SER A 51 -10.72 -13.92 3.44
CA SER A 51 -11.16 -14.14 4.82
C SER A 51 -9.91 -13.99 5.69
N MET A 52 -9.78 -12.82 6.32
CA MET A 52 -8.59 -12.46 7.10
C MET A 52 -8.96 -11.59 8.29
N THR A 53 -8.43 -11.94 9.46
CA THR A 53 -8.63 -11.14 10.69
C THR A 53 -7.71 -9.93 10.72
N TYR A 54 -8.06 -8.92 11.51
CA TYR A 54 -7.17 -7.79 11.78
C TYR A 54 -5.84 -8.23 12.36
N ASP A 55 -5.84 -9.16 13.31
CA ASP A 55 -4.62 -9.64 13.96
C ASP A 55 -3.66 -10.31 12.97
N GLN A 56 -4.19 -11.00 11.95
CA GLN A 56 -3.38 -11.58 10.88
C GLN A 56 -2.78 -10.49 9.98
N HIS A 57 -3.58 -9.50 9.59
CA HIS A 57 -3.12 -8.39 8.77
C HIS A 57 -2.07 -7.54 9.51
N ASP A 58 -2.25 -7.28 10.81
CA ASP A 58 -1.30 -6.55 11.65
C ASP A 58 0.04 -7.29 11.79
N LYS A 59 0.01 -8.63 11.90
CA LYS A 59 1.23 -9.46 11.85
C LYS A 59 1.96 -9.33 10.52
N GLN A 60 1.24 -9.30 9.39
CA GLN A 60 1.85 -9.08 8.07
C GLN A 60 2.48 -7.68 7.98
N GLN A 61 1.79 -6.65 8.46
CA GLN A 61 2.28 -5.28 8.51
C GLN A 61 3.56 -5.16 9.35
N THR A 62 3.58 -5.81 10.51
CA THR A 62 4.73 -5.85 11.42
C THR A 62 5.92 -6.57 10.78
N ALA A 63 5.69 -7.74 10.17
CA ALA A 63 6.73 -8.49 9.48
C ALA A 63 7.36 -7.69 8.33
N PHE A 64 6.54 -7.03 7.52
CA PHE A 64 7.00 -6.17 6.43
C PHE A 64 7.81 -4.98 6.92
N SER A 65 7.33 -4.31 7.97
CA SER A 65 8.01 -3.16 8.59
C SER A 65 9.38 -3.57 9.15
N ASN A 66 9.46 -4.72 9.82
CA ASN A 66 10.71 -5.26 10.37
C ASN A 66 11.71 -5.61 9.27
N HIS A 67 11.26 -6.24 8.18
CA HIS A 67 12.13 -6.54 7.04
C HIS A 67 12.71 -5.25 6.42
N ARG A 68 11.91 -4.19 6.30
CA ARG A 68 12.38 -2.88 5.80
C ARG A 68 13.44 -2.27 6.72
N ARG A 69 13.22 -2.30 8.04
CA ARG A 69 14.19 -1.80 9.04
C ARG A 69 15.50 -2.60 9.01
N ALA A 70 15.44 -3.91 8.80
CA ALA A 70 16.64 -4.74 8.71
C ALA A 70 17.51 -4.39 7.49
N ARG A 71 16.90 -4.06 6.35
CA ARG A 71 17.62 -3.65 5.12
C ARG A 71 18.29 -2.28 5.21
N THR A 72 17.73 -1.32 5.96
CA THR A 72 18.29 0.04 6.05
C THR A 72 19.45 0.16 7.06
N LYS A 73 19.50 -0.69 8.10
CA LYS A 73 20.59 -0.71 9.09
C LYS A 73 22.01 -0.84 8.50
N PRO A 74 22.31 -1.78 7.58
CA PRO A 74 23.67 -1.92 7.04
C PRO A 74 24.09 -0.76 6.15
N LEU A 75 23.14 -0.05 5.51
CA LEU A 75 23.43 1.11 4.67
C LEU A 75 23.87 2.32 5.51
N ARG A 76 23.17 2.58 6.63
CA ARG A 76 23.53 3.65 7.59
C ARG A 76 24.87 3.38 8.28
N GLN A 77 25.15 2.13 8.66
CA GLN A 77 26.44 1.76 9.26
C GLN A 77 27.62 2.00 8.30
N LYS A 78 27.51 1.58 7.04
CA LYS A 78 28.54 1.85 6.02
C LYS A 78 28.76 3.35 5.78
N GLN A 79 27.70 4.16 5.75
CA GLN A 79 27.83 5.60 5.59
C GLN A 79 28.48 6.28 6.80
N GLN A 80 28.12 5.89 8.02
CA GLN A 80 28.75 6.41 9.23
C GLN A 80 30.23 6.03 9.32
N GLU A 81 30.60 4.81 8.91
CA GLU A 81 31.99 4.37 8.88
C GLU A 81 32.82 5.10 7.82
N GLN A 82 32.25 5.35 6.63
CA GLN A 82 32.88 6.19 5.61
C GLN A 82 33.05 7.65 6.07
N GLN A 83 32.06 8.25 6.73
CA GLN A 83 32.18 9.61 7.27
C GLN A 83 33.24 9.68 8.37
N LYS A 84 33.34 8.66 9.24
CA LYS A 84 34.39 8.58 10.26
C LYS A 84 35.77 8.45 9.63
N GLN A 85 35.91 7.66 8.56
CA GLN A 85 37.16 7.58 7.80
C GLN A 85 37.55 8.91 7.17
N ILE A 86 36.62 9.61 6.49
CA ILE A 86 36.87 10.91 5.86
C ILE A 86 37.31 11.96 6.90
N SER A 87 36.69 11.96 8.09
CA SER A 87 37.09 12.83 9.20
C SER A 87 38.54 12.55 9.64
N LEU A 88 38.92 11.28 9.80
CA LEU A 88 40.27 10.89 10.20
C LEU A 88 41.32 11.23 9.13
N THR A 89 41.02 11.06 7.84
CA THR A 89 41.93 11.48 6.76
C THR A 89 42.10 12.99 6.72
N SER A 90 41.04 13.76 6.99
CA SER A 90 41.11 15.22 7.01
C SER A 90 41.97 15.77 8.16
N GLU A 91 41.95 15.12 9.32
CA GLU A 91 42.83 15.46 10.45
C GLU A 91 44.30 15.11 10.17
N LEU A 92 44.56 13.96 9.53
CA LEU A 92 45.91 13.55 9.17
C LEU A 92 46.56 14.51 8.14
N VAL A 93 45.78 14.95 7.15
CA VAL A 93 46.22 15.94 6.14
C VAL A 93 46.47 17.31 6.77
N ARG A 94 45.68 17.70 7.79
CA ARG A 94 45.86 18.96 8.51
C ARG A 94 47.13 18.95 9.38
N ASN A 95 47.43 17.83 10.04
CA ASN A 95 48.61 17.70 10.90
C ASN A 95 49.92 17.54 10.13
N ASN A 96 49.88 17.05 8.88
CA ASN A 96 51.06 17.00 8.01
C ASN A 96 51.37 18.35 7.33
N ARG A 97 50.41 19.29 7.28
CA ARG A 97 50.61 20.64 6.72
C ARG A 97 51.29 21.63 7.67
N THR A 98 51.39 21.32 8.96
CA THR A 98 51.99 22.22 9.97
C THR A 98 53.49 22.03 10.16
N LYS A 99 54.14 21.12 9.41
CA LYS A 99 55.59 20.92 9.52
C LYS A 99 56.46 21.64 8.50
N ASP A 100 55.89 22.22 7.44
CA ASP A 100 56.67 22.99 6.47
C ASP A 100 55.98 24.31 6.13
N GLY A 101 56.70 25.42 6.33
CA GLY A 101 56.47 26.64 5.55
C GLY A 101 55.59 27.72 6.21
N LYS A 102 56.27 28.61 6.92
CA LYS A 102 56.11 30.07 6.98
C LYS A 102 55.02 30.72 6.07
N THR A 103 54.44 31.79 6.63
CA THR A 103 53.83 33.00 6.02
C THR A 103 52.30 33.05 5.91
N GLY A 104 51.73 34.15 6.41
CA GLY A 104 50.47 34.70 5.88
C GLY A 104 49.38 34.97 6.92
N ASN A 105 49.40 36.18 7.48
CA ASN A 105 48.27 36.76 8.21
C ASN A 105 47.10 37.01 7.23
N LEU A 106 45.93 36.42 7.46
CA LEU A 106 44.66 37.00 6.98
C LEU A 106 43.54 36.68 7.98
N LYS A 107 42.96 37.76 8.50
CA LYS A 107 41.81 37.82 9.40
C LYS A 107 40.64 36.98 8.87
N LYS A 108 39.98 36.26 9.77
CA LYS A 108 38.55 36.48 10.05
C LYS A 108 38.14 35.75 11.31
N ASP A 109 37.72 36.56 12.28
CA ASP A 109 36.94 36.16 13.43
C ASP A 109 35.71 35.35 12.99
N LEU A 110 35.63 34.10 13.44
CA LEU A 110 34.36 33.40 13.59
C LEU A 110 34.40 32.64 14.90
N LYS A 111 34.15 33.38 15.98
CA LYS A 111 33.91 32.85 17.32
C LYS A 111 32.40 32.79 17.50
N ARG A 112 31.78 31.62 17.31
CA ARG A 112 30.54 31.25 18.00
C ARG A 112 30.23 29.76 17.84
N SER A 113 30.49 29.05 18.94
CA SER A 113 29.62 28.00 19.48
C SER A 113 29.33 26.80 18.57
N ALA A 114 30.30 25.89 18.47
CA ALA A 114 29.98 24.47 18.46
C ALA A 114 29.43 24.13 19.86
N GLY A 115 28.14 23.84 19.94
CA GLY A 115 27.43 23.66 21.20
C GLY A 115 26.08 23.00 20.99
N GLN A 116 26.12 21.78 20.44
CA GLN A 116 25.18 20.71 20.76
C GLN A 116 23.69 21.03 20.54
N GLU A 117 23.28 21.12 19.28
CA GLU A 117 21.97 20.60 18.91
C GLU A 117 22.05 19.09 19.14
N ARG A 118 21.54 18.67 20.29
CA ARG A 118 21.10 17.31 20.55
C ARG A 118 20.00 17.07 19.52
N GLY A 119 20.40 16.66 18.33
CA GLY A 119 19.48 16.09 17.36
C GLY A 119 18.89 14.88 18.05
N GLU A 120 17.73 15.08 18.68
CA GLU A 120 16.77 14.01 18.85
C GLU A 120 16.73 13.31 17.50
N GLU A 121 17.11 12.04 17.53
CA GLU A 121 17.08 11.16 16.39
C GLU A 121 15.72 11.36 15.74
N GLY A 122 15.71 12.11 14.64
CA GLY A 122 14.64 12.03 13.68
C GLY A 122 14.66 10.57 13.27
N GLU A 123 13.84 9.76 13.93
CA GLU A 123 13.14 8.68 13.29
C GLU A 123 12.60 9.31 12.01
N GLU A 124 13.40 9.23 10.95
CA GLU A 124 12.99 9.47 9.59
C GLU A 124 11.69 8.70 9.50
N GLN A 125 10.58 9.43 9.56
CA GLN A 125 9.25 8.86 9.68
C GLN A 125 9.16 7.95 8.48
N VAL A 126 9.41 6.67 8.69
CA VAL A 126 9.26 5.65 7.68
C VAL A 126 7.76 5.65 7.52
N LYS A 127 7.27 6.49 6.59
CA LYS A 127 5.86 6.62 6.24
C LYS A 127 5.37 5.20 6.14
N GLY A 128 4.55 4.79 7.11
CA GLY A 128 4.11 3.42 7.23
C GLY A 128 3.40 3.09 5.93
N ILE A 129 4.07 2.33 5.06
CA ILE A 129 3.41 1.79 3.88
C ILE A 129 2.54 0.70 4.48
N TRP A 130 1.27 1.03 4.68
CA TRP A 130 0.26 0.06 5.05
C TRP A 130 0.07 -0.89 3.88
N LEU A 131 0.17 -2.18 4.16
CA LEU A 131 -0.10 -3.22 3.19
C LEU A 131 -1.59 -3.21 2.83
N PRO A 132 -1.92 -3.47 1.56
CA PRO A 132 -3.30 -3.67 1.16
C PRO A 132 -3.81 -5.03 1.65
N TRP A 133 -5.13 -5.17 1.68
CA TRP A 133 -5.80 -6.44 1.91
C TRP A 133 -5.79 -7.26 0.61
N GLU A 134 -4.97 -8.30 0.57
CA GLU A 134 -4.78 -9.15 -0.62
C GLU A 134 -5.82 -10.27 -0.71
N PHE A 135 -6.47 -10.40 -1.86
CA PHE A 135 -7.47 -11.44 -2.11
C PHE A 135 -6.80 -12.68 -2.71
N LYS A 136 -7.38 -13.84 -2.43
CA LYS A 136 -7.10 -15.06 -3.20
C LYS A 136 -7.99 -15.05 -4.43
N CYS A 137 -7.41 -15.32 -5.60
CA CYS A 137 -8.10 -15.23 -6.87
C CYS A 137 -7.88 -16.48 -7.75
N LEU A 138 -8.80 -16.71 -8.68
CA LEU A 138 -8.62 -17.63 -9.79
C LEU A 138 -7.51 -17.14 -10.74
N GLU A 139 -6.96 -18.05 -11.57
CA GLU A 139 -5.93 -17.69 -12.53
C GLU A 139 -6.42 -16.63 -13.53
N GLY A 140 -5.58 -15.62 -13.80
CA GLY A 140 -5.92 -14.48 -14.64
C GLY A 140 -6.67 -13.36 -13.92
N TYR A 141 -6.96 -13.51 -12.63
CA TYR A 141 -7.59 -12.50 -11.78
C TYR A 141 -6.69 -12.06 -10.63
N GLN A 142 -6.81 -10.80 -10.23
CA GLN A 142 -6.13 -10.25 -9.04
C GLN A 142 -7.06 -9.24 -8.36
N ALA A 143 -6.99 -9.15 -7.03
CA ALA A 143 -7.71 -8.12 -6.32
C ALA A 143 -7.01 -7.74 -5.01
N HIS A 144 -7.08 -6.46 -4.68
CA HIS A 144 -6.62 -5.94 -3.41
C HIS A 144 -7.47 -4.77 -2.95
N ALA A 145 -7.57 -4.56 -1.65
CA ALA A 145 -8.33 -3.44 -1.07
C ALA A 145 -7.43 -2.54 -0.22
N GLY A 146 -7.71 -1.25 -0.31
CA GLY A 146 -7.01 -0.22 0.44
C GLY A 146 -7.40 -0.21 1.92
N ILE A 147 -6.74 0.66 2.69
CA ILE A 147 -7.02 0.85 4.11
C ILE A 147 -8.48 1.26 4.31
N GLY A 148 -9.17 0.58 5.22
CA GLY A 148 -10.58 0.85 5.53
C GLY A 148 -11.54 0.54 4.37
N LEU A 149 -11.09 -0.24 3.37
CA LEU A 149 -11.90 -0.72 2.25
C LEU A 149 -12.57 0.37 1.42
N ARG A 150 -12.00 1.58 1.43
CA ARG A 150 -12.55 2.74 0.71
C ARG A 150 -12.36 2.65 -0.80
N ALA A 151 -11.41 1.84 -1.24
CA ALA A 151 -11.12 1.56 -2.63
C ALA A 151 -10.72 0.09 -2.78
N VAL A 152 -11.21 -0.54 -3.83
CA VAL A 152 -10.91 -1.91 -4.23
C VAL A 152 -10.39 -1.85 -5.66
N TRP A 153 -9.27 -2.51 -5.89
CA TRP A 153 -8.69 -2.72 -7.20
C TRP A 153 -8.91 -4.17 -7.59
N TYR A 154 -9.44 -4.38 -8.79
CA TYR A 154 -9.75 -5.68 -9.35
C TYR A 154 -9.19 -5.73 -10.77
N SER A 155 -8.38 -6.74 -11.07
CA SER A 155 -7.86 -7.00 -12.40
C SER A 155 -8.43 -8.31 -12.93
N ALA A 156 -9.06 -8.24 -14.10
CA ALA A 156 -9.56 -9.40 -14.83
C ALA A 156 -8.89 -9.46 -16.20
N HIS A 157 -8.17 -10.56 -16.47
CA HIS A 157 -7.47 -10.79 -17.73
C HIS A 157 -6.53 -9.64 -18.16
N GLY A 158 -5.89 -8.99 -17.18
CA GLY A 158 -4.95 -7.90 -17.42
C GLY A 158 -5.57 -6.51 -17.54
N GLN A 159 -6.90 -6.38 -17.45
CA GLN A 159 -7.57 -5.10 -17.33
C GLN A 159 -7.88 -4.81 -15.86
N GLU A 160 -7.39 -3.68 -15.36
CA GLU A 160 -7.62 -3.22 -13.99
C GLU A 160 -8.81 -2.27 -13.90
N PHE A 161 -9.58 -2.43 -12.82
CA PHE A 161 -10.73 -1.63 -12.45
C PHE A 161 -10.55 -1.19 -11.00
N GLU A 162 -10.75 0.10 -10.74
CA GLU A 162 -10.83 0.66 -9.40
C GLU A 162 -12.26 1.07 -9.11
N PHE A 163 -12.76 0.73 -7.93
CA PHE A 163 -14.06 1.19 -7.47
C PHE A 163 -14.09 1.43 -5.96
N ALA A 164 -14.95 2.35 -5.55
CA ALA A 164 -15.25 2.62 -4.15
C ALA A 164 -16.58 1.96 -3.79
N PRO A 165 -16.58 0.89 -2.97
CA PRO A 165 -17.82 0.25 -2.58
C PRO A 165 -18.66 1.18 -1.68
N LYS A 166 -19.98 1.09 -1.81
CA LYS A 166 -20.90 1.74 -0.87
C LYS A 166 -20.78 1.03 0.48
N CYS A 167 -20.80 1.81 1.55
CA CYS A 167 -20.67 1.33 2.93
C CYS A 167 -21.96 1.60 3.68
N GLU A 168 -22.47 0.59 4.39
CA GLU A 168 -23.63 0.67 5.28
C GLU A 168 -23.27 0.10 6.65
N GLU A 169 -23.76 0.74 7.71
CA GLU A 169 -23.55 0.29 9.08
C GLU A 169 -24.68 -0.66 9.51
N ASP A 170 -24.34 -1.91 9.83
CA ASP A 170 -25.26 -2.88 10.44
C ASP A 170 -25.02 -2.92 11.96
N VAL A 171 -25.70 -2.02 12.66
CA VAL A 171 -25.57 -1.86 14.12
C VAL A 171 -25.99 -3.13 14.88
N LEU A 172 -27.01 -3.84 14.40
CA LEU A 172 -27.50 -5.06 15.06
C LEU A 172 -26.56 -6.24 14.84
N GLY A 173 -25.92 -6.30 13.66
CA GLY A 173 -24.89 -7.29 13.33
C GLY A 173 -23.47 -6.92 13.74
N GLU A 174 -23.28 -5.75 14.37
CA GLU A 174 -21.99 -5.19 14.80
C GLU A 174 -20.90 -5.22 13.70
N ARG A 175 -21.27 -4.76 12.50
CA ARG A 175 -20.42 -4.86 11.31
C ARG A 175 -20.72 -3.77 10.28
N TRP A 176 -19.74 -3.51 9.41
CA TRP A 176 -19.94 -2.74 8.19
C TRP A 176 -20.22 -3.67 7.01
N LEU A 177 -21.18 -3.30 6.18
CA LEU A 177 -21.51 -3.99 4.94
C LEU A 177 -21.04 -3.14 3.77
N TYR A 178 -20.37 -3.78 2.80
CA TYR A 178 -19.88 -3.11 1.62
C TYR A 178 -20.41 -3.78 0.36
N GLY A 179 -20.79 -2.98 -0.64
CA GLY A 179 -21.27 -3.49 -1.92
C GLY A 179 -21.10 -2.51 -3.08
N VAL A 180 -21.07 -3.05 -4.31
CA VAL A 180 -21.20 -2.26 -5.54
C VAL A 180 -22.63 -2.38 -6.03
N VAL A 181 -23.28 -1.22 -6.24
CA VAL A 181 -24.63 -1.10 -6.83
C VAL A 181 -24.49 -0.82 -8.31
#